data_AF-A0A7V3A0L6-F1
#
_entry.id   AF-A0A7V3A0L6-F1
#
_cell.length_a   1.000
_cell.length_b   1.000
_cell.length_c   1.000
_cell.angle_alpha   90.00
_cell.angle_beta   90.00
_cell.angle_gamma   90.00
#
_symmetry.space_group_name_H-M   'P 1'
#
loop_
_entity.id
_entity.type
_entity.pdbx_description
1 polymer ?
#
loop_
_entity_poly.entity_id
_entity_poly.type
_entity_poly.pdbx_seq_one_letter_code
_entity_poly.pdbx_strand_id
1 'polypeptide(L)'
;MREFHAVSTGVSLLTNAQKAGIVPQSVRTSDEGYWTEVLENAEKVQALYGFLAEDPQKHSAELNTLYRATEGRDPADIEVYLVGTKTAANELVRRLLERNLREAGYRIFTPYEISGYFGEVSRFDPAYAKDEFVKGLGDLLDRLIYLGIKKKQEGYRVRFNPTGGFKAHVISCALAGFLTGSEVYYMNEDFQSLVYLPHFFYLPKGKELEVLEFLSKESCLTGPQADEFLKQYPDEIDRLSTYQLLEVEEDTIRIRSLARAFLQGLNRSTG
;
A
#
# COMPACT_ATOMS: atom_id res chain seq x y z
N MET A 1 -5.64 -21.48 9.46
CA MET A 1 -4.78 -21.16 8.29
C MET A 1 -4.27 -19.76 8.56
N ARG A 2 -2.94 -19.55 8.55
CA ARG A 2 -2.37 -18.26 8.94
C ARG A 2 -2.62 -17.19 7.89
N GLU A 3 -2.92 -15.99 8.34
CA GLU A 3 -3.25 -14.85 7.49
C GLU A 3 -2.34 -13.67 7.80
N PHE A 4 -1.97 -12.91 6.76
CA PHE A 4 -1.19 -11.69 6.92
C PHE A 4 -1.93 -10.54 6.25
N HIS A 5 -2.18 -9.48 7.01
CA HIS A 5 -2.94 -8.31 6.58
C HIS A 5 -2.07 -7.06 6.62
N ALA A 6 -1.73 -6.52 5.46
CA ALA A 6 -1.13 -5.18 5.36
C ALA A 6 -2.24 -4.14 5.28
N VAL A 7 -2.38 -3.31 6.32
CA VAL A 7 -3.46 -2.34 6.48
C VAL A 7 -2.90 -0.93 6.41
N SER A 8 -3.33 -0.14 5.43
CA SER A 8 -2.95 1.26 5.35
C SER A 8 -3.70 2.08 6.41
N THR A 9 -2.95 2.91 7.15
CA THR A 9 -3.46 3.72 8.25
C THR A 9 -3.63 5.16 7.84
N GLY A 10 -4.81 5.70 8.14
CA GLY A 10 -5.11 7.12 8.02
C GLY A 10 -5.27 7.77 9.37
N VAL A 11 -6.07 8.82 9.37
CA VAL A 11 -6.39 9.64 10.56
C VAL A 11 -7.90 9.61 10.87
N SER A 12 -8.61 8.57 10.38
CA SER A 12 -10.07 8.44 10.53
C SER A 12 -10.48 8.47 12.01
N LEU A 13 -9.70 7.83 12.88
CA LEU A 13 -9.85 7.86 14.33
C LEU A 13 -9.81 9.29 14.89
N LEU A 14 -8.85 10.10 14.45
CA LEU A 14 -8.72 11.48 14.92
C LEU A 14 -9.90 12.32 14.44
N THR A 15 -10.31 12.16 13.19
CA THR A 15 -11.49 12.85 12.64
C THR A 15 -12.78 12.47 13.38
N ASN A 16 -12.94 11.19 13.74
CA ASN A 16 -14.09 10.72 14.52
C ASN A 16 -14.04 11.23 15.97
N ALA A 17 -12.86 11.25 16.59
CA ALA A 17 -12.67 11.83 17.92
C ALA A 17 -12.98 13.35 17.95
N GLN A 18 -12.66 14.07 16.87
CA GLN A 18 -13.03 15.48 16.71
C GLN A 18 -14.54 15.69 16.61
N LYS A 19 -15.23 14.84 15.84
CA LYS A 19 -16.70 14.87 15.74
C LYS A 19 -17.36 14.57 17.09
N ALA A 20 -16.76 13.68 17.88
CA ALA A 20 -17.23 13.30 19.21
C ALA A 20 -16.84 14.30 20.32
N GLY A 21 -16.07 15.35 20.00
CA GLY A 21 -15.64 16.36 20.98
C GLY A 21 -14.52 15.93 21.91
N ILE A 22 -13.89 14.77 21.67
CA ILE A 22 -12.72 14.29 22.43
C ILE A 22 -11.48 15.11 22.09
N VAL A 23 -11.38 15.56 20.84
CA VAL A 23 -10.33 16.45 20.33
C VAL A 23 -10.98 17.72 19.78
N PRO A 24 -10.35 18.91 19.92
CA PRO A 24 -10.87 20.12 19.31
C PRO A 24 -11.01 20.00 17.78
N GLN A 25 -12.17 20.40 17.25
CA GLN A 25 -12.44 20.39 15.80
C GLN A 25 -11.60 21.39 15.01
N SER A 26 -11.03 22.40 15.68
CA SER A 26 -10.18 23.42 15.06
C SER A 26 -8.78 22.90 14.69
N VAL A 27 -8.33 21.81 15.31
CA VAL A 27 -7.01 21.23 15.07
C VAL A 27 -6.99 20.52 13.73
N ARG A 28 -5.98 20.79 12.91
CA ARG A 28 -5.79 20.04 11.66
C ARG A 28 -5.09 18.72 11.96
N THR A 29 -5.45 17.65 11.26
CA THR A 29 -4.74 16.36 11.37
C THR A 29 -3.29 16.43 10.89
N SER A 30 -2.90 17.49 10.18
CA SER A 30 -1.53 17.79 9.76
C SER A 30 -0.75 18.68 10.75
N ASP A 31 -1.33 19.04 11.90
CA ASP A 31 -0.67 19.88 12.91
C ASP A 31 0.31 19.05 13.75
N GLU A 32 1.53 18.87 13.23
CA GLU A 32 2.57 18.07 13.89
C GLU A 32 2.86 18.51 15.33
N GLY A 33 2.81 19.81 15.62
CA GLY A 33 3.09 20.33 16.96
C GLY A 33 2.05 19.85 17.98
N TYR A 34 0.77 20.03 17.64
CA TYR A 34 -0.32 19.58 18.50
C TYR A 34 -0.28 18.07 18.73
N TRP A 35 -0.12 17.28 17.67
CA TRP A 35 -0.14 15.81 17.79
C TRP A 35 1.10 15.28 18.52
N THR A 36 2.24 15.96 18.45
CA THR A 36 3.42 15.63 19.26
C THR A 36 3.14 15.86 20.74
N GLU A 37 2.52 16.99 21.11
CA GLU A 37 2.12 17.26 22.49
C GLU A 37 1.12 16.21 23.02
N VAL A 38 0.17 15.80 22.18
CA VAL A 38 -0.77 14.72 22.52
C VAL A 38 -0.03 13.39 22.74
N LEU A 39 0.89 13.03 21.84
CA LEU A 39 1.70 11.80 21.95
C LEU A 39 2.51 11.73 23.25
N GLU A 40 3.02 12.86 23.71
CA GLU A 40 3.83 12.96 24.93
C GLU A 40 2.97 13.05 26.21
N ASN A 41 1.66 13.27 26.07
CA ASN A 41 0.73 13.38 27.19
C ASN A 41 -0.07 12.08 27.38
N ALA A 42 0.32 11.30 28.39
CA ALA A 42 -0.29 10.00 28.69
C ALA A 42 -1.80 10.06 28.96
N GLU A 43 -2.29 11.13 29.60
CA GLU A 43 -3.73 11.29 29.87
C GLU A 43 -4.52 11.50 28.58
N LYS A 44 -4.02 12.35 27.67
CA LYS A 44 -4.65 12.58 26.36
C LYS A 44 -4.63 11.32 25.50
N VAL A 45 -3.51 10.58 25.48
CA VAL A 45 -3.42 9.29 24.78
C VAL A 45 -4.42 8.28 25.36
N GLN A 46 -4.53 8.20 26.69
CA GLN A 46 -5.45 7.28 27.34
C GLN A 46 -6.92 7.66 27.10
N ALA A 47 -7.26 8.96 27.06
CA ALA A 47 -8.59 9.42 26.72
C ALA A 47 -8.97 9.04 25.28
N LEU A 48 -8.05 9.23 24.32
CA LEU A 48 -8.24 8.80 22.93
C LEU A 48 -8.35 7.29 22.80
N TYR A 49 -7.56 6.54 23.57
CA TYR A 49 -7.68 5.08 23.59
C TYR A 49 -9.03 4.64 24.17
N GLY A 50 -9.50 5.28 25.24
CA GLY A 50 -10.82 5.02 25.83
C GLY A 50 -11.94 5.23 24.81
N PHE A 51 -11.88 6.33 24.05
CA PHE A 51 -12.80 6.56 22.93
C PHE A 51 -12.71 5.45 21.88
N LEU A 52 -11.51 5.07 21.42
CA LEU A 52 -11.35 3.98 20.46
C LEU A 52 -11.93 2.66 20.99
N ALA A 53 -11.65 2.31 22.24
CA ALA A 53 -12.01 1.04 22.85
C ALA A 53 -13.52 0.87 23.08
N GLU A 54 -14.28 1.97 23.19
CA GLU A 54 -15.74 1.94 23.35
C GLU A 54 -16.43 1.26 22.15
N ASP A 55 -16.05 1.62 20.93
CA ASP A 55 -16.56 1.01 19.70
C ASP A 55 -15.48 1.09 18.59
N PRO A 56 -14.54 0.12 18.53
CA PRO A 56 -13.42 0.19 17.62
C PRO A 56 -13.82 0.21 16.14
N GLN A 57 -14.89 -0.52 15.78
CA GLN A 57 -15.37 -0.57 14.39
C GLN A 57 -16.04 0.74 13.98
N LYS A 58 -16.73 1.42 14.88
CA LYS A 58 -17.32 2.73 14.57
C LYS A 58 -16.28 3.84 14.56
N HIS A 59 -15.29 3.78 15.45
CA HIS A 59 -14.36 4.87 15.67
C HIS A 59 -13.14 4.83 14.76
N SER A 60 -12.78 3.69 14.15
CA SER A 60 -11.70 3.58 13.16
C SER A 60 -12.14 2.80 11.92
N ALA A 61 -11.95 3.42 10.75
CA ALA A 61 -12.21 2.75 9.46
C ALA A 61 -11.29 1.53 9.25
N GLU A 62 -10.05 1.63 9.72
CA GLU A 62 -9.05 0.57 9.66
C GLU A 62 -9.51 -0.66 10.45
N LEU A 63 -9.95 -0.48 11.70
CA LEU A 63 -10.44 -1.57 12.54
C LEU A 63 -11.79 -2.10 12.07
N ASN A 64 -12.71 -1.23 11.62
CA ASN A 64 -13.97 -1.65 11.02
C ASN A 64 -13.73 -2.68 9.91
N THR A 65 -12.88 -2.31 8.96
CA THR A 65 -12.65 -3.11 7.77
C THR A 65 -11.87 -4.37 8.12
N LEU A 66 -10.87 -4.28 9.01
CA LEU A 66 -10.09 -5.43 9.43
C LEU A 66 -10.95 -6.45 10.19
N TYR A 67 -11.72 -6.02 11.20
CA TYR A 67 -12.54 -6.92 12.02
C TYR A 67 -13.63 -7.61 11.21
N ARG A 68 -14.24 -6.93 10.23
CA ARG A 68 -15.17 -7.60 9.31
C ARG A 68 -14.47 -8.57 8.37
N ALA A 69 -13.26 -8.26 7.91
CA ALA A 69 -12.49 -9.15 7.04
C ALA A 69 -11.98 -10.41 7.76
N THR A 70 -11.90 -10.37 9.09
CA THR A 70 -11.37 -11.45 9.94
C THR A 70 -12.43 -12.10 10.82
N GLU A 71 -13.70 -11.73 10.64
CA GLU A 71 -14.82 -12.30 11.39
C GLU A 71 -14.86 -13.84 11.29
N GLY A 72 -15.08 -14.50 12.43
CA GLY A 72 -15.10 -15.97 12.52
C GLY A 72 -13.73 -16.66 12.45
N ARG A 73 -12.63 -15.91 12.43
CA ARG A 73 -11.25 -16.44 12.47
C ARG A 73 -10.60 -16.18 13.82
N ASP A 74 -9.65 -17.05 14.19
CA ASP A 74 -8.86 -16.86 15.41
C ASP A 74 -7.86 -15.69 15.21
N PRO A 75 -7.94 -14.60 16.00
CA PRO A 75 -6.98 -13.50 15.94
C PRO A 75 -5.52 -13.95 16.10
N ALA A 76 -5.26 -15.02 16.85
CA ALA A 76 -3.91 -15.53 17.06
C ALA A 76 -3.26 -16.12 15.80
N ASP A 77 -4.06 -16.45 14.78
CA ASP A 77 -3.63 -16.91 13.45
C ASP A 77 -3.42 -15.75 12.45
N ILE A 78 -3.70 -14.51 12.86
CA ILE A 78 -3.69 -13.34 12.00
C ILE A 78 -2.55 -12.40 12.39
N GLU A 79 -1.66 -12.15 11.45
CA GLU A 79 -0.62 -11.14 11.53
C GLU A 79 -1.05 -9.86 10.84
N VAL A 80 -0.89 -8.72 11.50
CA VAL A 80 -1.27 -7.41 10.99
C VAL A 80 -0.03 -6.53 10.87
N TYR A 81 0.13 -5.90 9.71
CA TYR A 81 1.16 -4.90 9.42
C TYR A 81 0.48 -3.57 9.13
N LEU A 82 0.66 -2.59 10.02
CA LEU A 82 0.10 -1.25 9.84
C LEU A 82 1.05 -0.39 9.00
N VAL A 83 0.56 0.11 7.88
CA VAL A 83 1.29 0.92 6.91
C VAL A 83 0.93 2.38 7.11
N GLY A 84 1.84 3.19 7.63
CA GLY A 84 1.61 4.60 7.93
C GLY A 84 2.82 5.47 7.67
N THR A 85 2.62 6.79 7.66
CA THR A 85 3.70 7.77 7.52
C THR A 85 4.28 8.16 8.87
N LYS A 86 5.55 8.55 8.91
CA LYS A 86 6.19 9.09 10.12
C LYS A 86 5.74 10.53 10.44
N THR A 87 4.47 10.69 10.79
CA THR A 87 3.86 11.92 11.29
C THR A 87 3.34 11.68 12.70
N ALA A 88 3.31 12.70 13.55
CA ALA A 88 2.84 12.58 14.93
C ALA A 88 1.37 12.09 14.99
N ALA A 89 0.52 12.59 14.09
CA ALA A 89 -0.87 12.15 13.98
C ALA A 89 -0.99 10.65 13.63
N ASN A 90 -0.23 10.19 12.64
CA ASN A 90 -0.29 8.79 12.21
C ASN A 90 0.35 7.86 13.25
N GLU A 91 1.47 8.28 13.86
CA GLU A 91 2.11 7.53 14.94
C GLU A 91 1.17 7.35 16.14
N LEU A 92 0.42 8.40 16.50
CA LEU A 92 -0.61 8.31 17.53
C LEU A 92 -1.68 7.29 17.16
N VAL A 93 -2.26 7.39 15.96
CA VAL A 93 -3.27 6.43 15.48
C VAL A 93 -2.69 5.01 15.49
N ARG A 94 -1.51 4.81 14.91
CA ARG A 94 -0.83 3.51 14.85
C ARG A 94 -0.70 2.90 16.24
N ARG A 95 -0.19 3.63 17.25
CA ARG A 95 -0.07 3.13 18.63
C ARG A 95 -1.41 2.70 19.22
N LEU A 96 -2.46 3.49 19.00
CA LEU A 96 -3.80 3.20 19.50
C LEU A 96 -4.39 1.95 18.84
N LEU A 97 -4.23 1.82 17.51
CA LEU A 97 -4.65 0.65 16.75
C LEU A 97 -3.88 -0.60 17.17
N GLU A 98 -2.55 -0.51 17.30
CA GLU A 98 -1.72 -1.64 17.74
C GLU A 98 -2.11 -2.14 19.12
N ARG A 99 -2.37 -1.21 20.05
CA ARG A 99 -2.85 -1.57 21.38
C ARG A 99 -4.19 -2.31 21.30
N ASN A 100 -5.17 -1.76 20.57
CA ASN A 100 -6.47 -2.40 20.42
C ASN A 100 -6.38 -3.80 19.79
N LEU A 101 -5.57 -3.94 18.73
CA LEU A 101 -5.37 -5.21 18.03
C LEU A 101 -4.66 -6.25 18.91
N ARG A 102 -3.64 -5.86 19.67
CA ARG A 102 -2.97 -6.77 20.62
C ARG A 102 -3.92 -7.22 21.73
N GLU A 103 -4.71 -6.32 22.27
CA GLU A 103 -5.73 -6.64 23.29
C GLU A 103 -6.82 -7.56 22.72
N ALA A 104 -7.15 -7.44 21.42
CA ALA A 104 -8.05 -8.34 20.71
C ALA A 104 -7.40 -9.67 20.26
N GLY A 105 -6.13 -9.91 20.58
CA GLY A 105 -5.43 -11.19 20.32
C GLY A 105 -4.68 -11.29 18.99
N TYR A 106 -4.63 -10.23 18.19
CA TYR A 106 -3.90 -10.21 16.92
C TYR A 106 -2.39 -10.14 17.13
N ARG A 107 -1.62 -10.73 16.21
CA ARG A 107 -0.16 -10.55 16.17
C ARG A 107 0.19 -9.31 15.36
N ILE A 108 0.83 -8.33 15.98
CA ILE A 108 1.29 -7.14 15.27
C ILE A 108 2.73 -7.34 14.83
N PHE A 109 2.98 -7.21 13.53
CA PHE A 109 4.32 -7.10 12.99
C PHE A 109 4.75 -5.65 13.08
N THR A 110 5.77 -5.34 13.89
CA THR A 110 6.27 -3.97 14.05
C THR A 110 6.71 -3.42 12.69
N PRO A 111 6.11 -2.33 12.19
CA PRO A 111 6.40 -1.85 10.86
C PRO A 111 7.81 -1.27 10.74
N TYR A 112 8.36 -1.32 9.52
CA TYR A 112 9.47 -0.45 9.14
C TYR A 112 8.88 0.94 8.91
N GLU A 113 9.35 1.95 9.66
CA GLU A 113 8.86 3.33 9.52
C GLU A 113 9.13 3.86 8.11
N ILE A 114 8.09 4.30 7.41
CA ILE A 114 8.21 5.00 6.14
C ILE A 114 8.36 6.49 6.46
N SER A 115 9.33 7.15 5.82
CA SER A 115 9.66 8.55 6.14
C SER A 115 8.42 9.46 6.02
N GLY A 116 8.37 10.44 6.91
CA GLY A 116 7.27 11.38 7.08
C GLY A 116 7.49 12.60 6.21
N TYR A 117 7.56 12.41 4.89
CA TYR A 117 7.94 13.45 3.92
C TYR A 117 7.09 14.73 3.99
N PHE A 118 5.92 14.68 4.63
CA PHE A 118 5.07 15.86 4.86
C PHE A 118 5.68 16.88 5.84
N GLY A 119 6.53 16.44 6.77
CA GLY A 119 7.24 17.33 7.70
C GLY A 119 8.31 18.19 7.02
N GLU A 120 8.65 17.87 5.77
CA GLU A 120 9.68 18.56 5.01
C GLU A 120 9.16 19.80 4.27
N VAL A 121 7.85 19.88 3.96
CA VAL A 121 7.28 21.04 3.25
C VAL A 121 7.40 22.34 4.06
N SER A 122 7.45 22.25 5.38
CA SER A 122 7.68 23.41 6.26
C SER A 122 9.16 23.75 6.45
N ARG A 123 10.08 22.87 6.03
CA ARG A 123 11.53 22.96 6.30
C ARG A 123 12.39 23.05 5.03
N PHE A 124 11.89 22.64 3.87
CA PHE A 124 12.62 22.51 2.61
C PHE A 124 11.83 23.09 1.44
N ASP A 125 12.52 23.29 0.31
CA ASP A 125 11.93 23.72 -0.95
C ASP A 125 10.79 22.76 -1.39
N PRO A 126 9.60 23.26 -1.76
CA PRO A 126 8.50 22.46 -2.29
C PRO A 126 8.88 21.48 -3.41
N ALA A 127 9.86 21.83 -4.26
CA ALA A 127 10.34 20.91 -5.31
C ALA A 127 11.02 19.67 -4.71
N TYR A 128 11.91 19.87 -3.73
CA TYR A 128 12.58 18.79 -3.01
C TYR A 128 11.60 17.90 -2.25
N ALA A 129 10.65 18.50 -1.53
CA ALA A 129 9.63 17.75 -0.78
C ALA A 129 8.75 16.88 -1.70
N LYS A 130 8.48 17.35 -2.94
CA LYS A 130 7.75 16.58 -3.95
C LYS A 130 8.58 15.37 -4.42
N ASP A 131 9.86 15.55 -4.71
CA ASP A 131 10.71 14.46 -5.20
C ASP A 131 10.92 13.39 -4.12
N GLU A 132 11.16 13.79 -2.87
CA GLU A 132 11.27 12.85 -1.74
C GLU A 132 9.95 12.13 -1.47
N PHE A 133 8.79 12.80 -1.63
CA PHE A 133 7.49 12.14 -1.57
C PHE A 133 7.32 11.05 -2.64
N VAL A 134 7.70 11.33 -3.89
CA VAL A 134 7.62 10.34 -4.98
C VAL A 134 8.52 9.14 -4.69
N LYS A 135 9.76 9.39 -4.27
CA LYS A 135 10.70 8.34 -3.87
C LYS A 135 10.15 7.51 -2.72
N GLY A 136 9.59 8.15 -1.70
CA GLY A 136 8.96 7.49 -0.57
C GLY A 136 7.79 6.57 -0.91
N LEU A 137 6.98 6.95 -1.91
CA LEU A 137 5.93 6.07 -2.42
C LEU A 137 6.50 4.83 -3.12
N GLY A 138 7.62 4.98 -3.83
CA GLY A 138 8.37 3.87 -4.42
C GLY A 138 8.90 2.92 -3.36
N ASP A 139 9.59 3.45 -2.34
CA ASP A 139 10.13 2.67 -1.23
C ASP A 139 9.03 1.93 -0.45
N LEU A 140 7.89 2.58 -0.23
CA LEU A 140 6.70 1.95 0.36
C LEU A 140 6.22 0.77 -0.50
N LEU A 141 6.04 0.99 -1.80
CA LEU A 141 5.55 -0.05 -2.71
C LEU A 141 6.48 -1.26 -2.70
N ASP A 142 7.79 -1.04 -2.86
CA ASP A 142 8.81 -2.09 -2.84
C ASP A 142 8.78 -2.88 -1.53
N ARG A 143 8.64 -2.18 -0.39
CA ARG A 143 8.54 -2.82 0.92
C ARG A 143 7.30 -3.70 1.03
N LEU A 144 6.15 -3.21 0.57
CA LEU A 144 4.90 -3.97 0.60
C LEU A 144 4.95 -5.20 -0.31
N ILE A 145 5.52 -5.06 -1.51
CA ILE A 145 5.74 -6.19 -2.44
C ILE A 145 6.62 -7.24 -1.77
N TYR A 146 7.76 -6.83 -1.22
CA TYR A 146 8.68 -7.72 -0.52
C TYR A 146 7.99 -8.48 0.62
N LEU A 147 7.25 -7.77 1.48
CA LEU A 147 6.51 -8.38 2.59
C LEU A 147 5.46 -9.37 2.09
N GLY A 148 4.69 -9.00 1.06
CA GLY A 148 3.68 -9.87 0.47
C GLY A 148 4.28 -11.18 -0.08
N ILE A 149 5.35 -11.09 -0.87
CA ILE A 149 6.04 -12.27 -1.43
C ILE A 149 6.58 -13.15 -0.30
N LYS A 150 7.32 -12.55 0.66
CA LYS A 150 7.92 -13.28 1.77
C LYS A 150 6.87 -14.02 2.60
N LYS A 151 5.76 -13.36 2.94
CA LYS A 151 4.68 -13.97 3.72
C LYS A 151 3.98 -15.11 2.97
N LYS A 152 3.80 -14.98 1.65
CA LYS A 152 3.31 -16.10 0.81
C LYS A 152 4.28 -17.29 0.84
N GLN A 153 5.59 -17.06 0.74
CA GLN A 153 6.61 -18.11 0.85
C GLN A 153 6.60 -18.79 2.25
N GLU A 154 6.29 -18.04 3.31
CA GLU A 154 6.08 -18.56 4.67
C GLU A 154 4.74 -19.34 4.85
N GLY A 155 3.91 -19.41 3.79
CA GLY A 155 2.63 -20.14 3.76
C GLY A 155 1.42 -19.34 4.27
N TYR A 156 1.51 -18.01 4.35
CA TYR A 156 0.39 -17.15 4.75
C TYR A 156 -0.55 -16.87 3.59
N ARG A 157 -1.85 -16.77 3.88
CA ARG A 157 -2.80 -16.07 3.00
C ARG A 157 -2.63 -14.57 3.19
N VAL A 158 -2.06 -13.92 2.18
CA VAL A 158 -1.74 -12.48 2.22
C VAL A 158 -2.90 -11.65 1.70
N ARG A 159 -3.23 -10.58 2.42
CA ARG A 159 -4.25 -9.60 2.06
C ARG A 159 -3.78 -8.17 2.28
N PHE A 160 -4.20 -7.28 1.39
CA PHE A 160 -3.96 -5.85 1.48
C PHE A 160 -5.28 -5.10 1.69
N ASN A 161 -5.26 -4.18 2.66
CA ASN A 161 -6.38 -3.35 3.02
C ASN A 161 -6.02 -1.88 2.81
N PRO A 162 -6.34 -1.31 1.63
CA PRO A 162 -6.06 0.07 1.30
C PRO A 162 -7.17 1.03 1.81
N THR A 163 -7.76 0.80 2.99
CA THR A 163 -8.90 1.63 3.46
C THR A 163 -8.48 2.97 4.08
N GLY A 164 -7.36 3.01 4.81
CA GLY A 164 -6.92 4.21 5.52
C GLY A 164 -5.74 4.91 4.86
N GLY A 165 -5.64 6.23 4.99
CA GLY A 165 -4.44 6.99 4.62
C GLY A 165 -4.62 7.93 3.44
N PHE A 166 -3.52 8.59 3.06
CA PHE A 166 -3.51 9.43 1.86
C PHE A 166 -3.74 8.60 0.60
N LYS A 167 -4.40 9.20 -0.41
CA LYS A 167 -4.75 8.54 -1.68
C LYS A 167 -3.56 7.82 -2.33
N ALA A 168 -2.38 8.42 -2.29
CA ALA A 168 -1.18 7.79 -2.85
C ALA A 168 -0.76 6.50 -2.10
N HIS A 169 -0.82 6.48 -0.76
CA HIS A 169 -0.53 5.27 0.03
C HIS A 169 -1.59 4.18 -0.18
N VAL A 170 -2.86 4.57 -0.27
CA VAL A 170 -3.98 3.69 -0.61
C VAL A 170 -3.73 3.00 -1.97
N ILE A 171 -3.32 3.78 -2.98
CA ILE A 171 -2.97 3.26 -4.31
C ILE A 171 -1.76 2.32 -4.23
N SER A 172 -0.67 2.72 -3.56
CA SER A 172 0.53 1.86 -3.40
C SER A 172 0.21 0.55 -2.68
N CYS A 173 -0.66 0.58 -1.67
CA CYS A 173 -1.09 -0.60 -0.92
C CYS A 173 -1.90 -1.57 -1.80
N ALA A 174 -2.87 -1.05 -2.55
CA ALA A 174 -3.64 -1.85 -3.49
C ALA A 174 -2.75 -2.44 -4.59
N LEU A 175 -1.86 -1.62 -5.17
CA LEU A 175 -0.92 -2.02 -6.22
C LEU A 175 0.01 -3.16 -5.75
N ALA A 176 0.55 -3.08 -4.53
CA ALA A 176 1.35 -4.15 -3.95
C ALA A 176 0.56 -5.47 -3.85
N GLY A 177 -0.72 -5.39 -3.44
CA GLY A 177 -1.59 -6.56 -3.40
C GLY A 177 -1.77 -7.21 -4.77
N PHE A 178 -2.05 -6.40 -5.79
CA PHE A 178 -2.23 -6.92 -7.14
C PHE A 178 -0.95 -7.50 -7.75
N LEU A 179 0.19 -6.81 -7.60
CA LEU A 179 1.48 -7.26 -8.13
C LEU A 179 1.98 -8.55 -7.47
N THR A 180 1.60 -8.79 -6.21
CA THR A 180 1.96 -10.02 -5.48
C THR A 180 0.94 -11.15 -5.67
N GLY A 181 -0.15 -10.93 -6.42
CA GLY A 181 -1.26 -11.87 -6.54
C GLY A 181 -1.89 -12.18 -5.18
N SER A 182 -2.04 -11.14 -4.36
CA SER A 182 -2.66 -11.19 -3.04
C SER A 182 -4.06 -10.59 -3.08
N GLU A 183 -4.91 -10.96 -2.14
CA GLU A 183 -6.28 -10.41 -2.10
C GLU A 183 -6.24 -8.94 -1.66
N VAL A 184 -6.99 -8.09 -2.35
CA VAL A 184 -7.16 -6.68 -1.97
C VAL A 184 -8.61 -6.47 -1.57
N TYR A 185 -8.85 -5.92 -0.38
CA TYR A 185 -10.20 -5.69 0.12
C TYR A 185 -10.36 -4.32 0.74
N TYR A 186 -11.55 -3.73 0.62
CA TYR A 186 -11.87 -2.43 1.22
C TYR A 186 -13.31 -2.41 1.72
N MET A 187 -13.63 -1.44 2.57
CA MET A 187 -15.02 -1.16 2.96
C MET A 187 -15.65 -0.19 1.98
N ASN A 188 -16.74 -0.58 1.34
CA ASN A 188 -17.56 0.36 0.60
C ASN A 188 -18.50 1.12 1.56
N GLU A 189 -18.48 2.45 1.54
CA GLU A 189 -19.28 3.28 2.45
C GLU A 189 -20.78 3.25 2.13
N ASP A 190 -21.18 3.10 0.86
CA ASP A 190 -22.59 3.11 0.47
C ASP A 190 -23.30 1.81 0.84
N PHE A 191 -22.63 0.67 0.61
CA PHE A 191 -23.18 -0.65 0.91
C PHE A 191 -22.85 -1.13 2.33
N GLN A 192 -21.96 -0.42 3.04
CA GLN A 192 -21.44 -0.82 4.36
C GLN A 192 -20.94 -2.27 4.35
N SER A 193 -20.30 -2.68 3.26
CA SER A 193 -19.91 -4.07 3.00
C SER A 193 -18.46 -4.17 2.59
N LEU A 194 -17.84 -5.28 2.99
CA LEU A 194 -16.51 -5.65 2.55
C LEU A 194 -16.54 -6.06 1.07
N VAL A 195 -15.71 -5.42 0.24
CA VAL A 195 -15.58 -5.74 -1.18
C VAL A 195 -14.16 -6.21 -1.44
N TYR A 196 -14.04 -7.37 -2.10
CA TYR A 196 -12.79 -7.89 -2.61
C TYR A 196 -12.62 -7.42 -4.05
N LEU A 197 -11.54 -6.68 -4.30
CA LEU A 197 -11.24 -6.16 -5.63
C LEU A 197 -10.73 -7.29 -6.53
N PRO A 198 -11.17 -7.35 -7.80
CA PRO A 198 -10.52 -8.20 -8.77
C PRO A 198 -9.10 -7.70 -9.04
N HIS A 199 -8.24 -8.57 -9.57
CA HIS A 199 -6.90 -8.16 -9.99
C HIS A 199 -7.01 -7.19 -11.17
N PHE A 200 -6.70 -5.91 -10.94
CA PHE A 200 -6.79 -4.85 -11.96
C PHE A 200 -5.52 -4.71 -12.81
N PHE A 201 -4.84 -5.82 -13.11
CA PHE A 201 -3.60 -5.79 -13.89
C PHE A 201 -3.57 -6.86 -14.95
N TYR A 202 -3.03 -6.48 -16.10
CA TYR A 202 -2.56 -7.43 -17.09
C TYR A 202 -1.23 -8.00 -16.64
N LEU A 203 -1.18 -9.32 -16.47
CA LEU A 203 0.06 -10.03 -16.23
C LEU A 203 0.50 -10.66 -17.55
N PRO A 204 1.62 -10.18 -18.15
CA PRO A 204 2.18 -10.77 -19.35
C PRO A 204 2.43 -12.27 -19.19
N LYS A 205 2.19 -13.04 -20.24
CA LYS A 205 2.30 -14.50 -20.20
C LYS A 205 2.81 -15.09 -21.51
N GLY A 206 3.39 -16.28 -21.44
CA GLY A 206 3.90 -17.00 -22.61
C GLY A 206 4.90 -16.17 -23.39
N LYS A 207 4.67 -16.02 -24.69
CA LYS A 207 5.54 -15.25 -25.61
C LYS A 207 5.73 -13.79 -25.23
N GLU A 208 4.80 -13.19 -24.49
CA GLU A 208 4.97 -11.82 -24.00
C GLU A 208 6.11 -11.71 -22.99
N LEU A 209 6.33 -12.74 -22.17
CA LEU A 209 7.48 -12.80 -21.27
C LEU A 209 8.78 -12.91 -22.05
N GLU A 210 8.81 -13.70 -23.12
CA GLU A 210 9.97 -13.82 -24.02
C GLU A 210 10.33 -12.47 -24.65
N VAL A 211 9.32 -11.74 -25.15
CA VAL A 211 9.47 -10.37 -25.68
C VAL A 211 10.06 -9.43 -24.62
N LEU A 212 9.48 -9.42 -23.42
CA LEU A 212 9.94 -8.55 -22.34
C LEU A 212 11.37 -8.90 -21.90
N GLU A 213 11.69 -10.19 -21.75
CA GLU A 213 13.04 -10.65 -21.39
C GLU A 213 14.08 -10.27 -22.44
N PHE A 214 13.75 -10.41 -23.73
CA PHE A 214 14.60 -9.96 -24.83
C PHE A 214 14.88 -8.46 -24.74
N LEU A 215 13.83 -7.63 -24.66
CA LEU A 215 13.94 -6.18 -24.57
C LEU A 215 14.54 -5.68 -23.24
N SER A 216 14.50 -6.50 -22.19
CA SER A 216 15.17 -6.16 -20.93
C SER A 216 16.69 -6.10 -21.07
N LYS A 217 17.25 -6.94 -21.96
CA LYS A 217 18.66 -6.96 -22.35
C LYS A 217 18.94 -5.87 -23.37
N GLU A 218 18.10 -5.78 -24.40
CA GLU A 218 18.18 -4.78 -25.47
C GLU A 218 17.14 -3.68 -25.24
N SER A 219 17.56 -2.67 -24.47
CA SER A 219 16.71 -1.63 -23.90
C SER A 219 15.78 -0.89 -24.88
N CYS A 220 16.17 -0.85 -26.15
CA CYS A 220 15.50 -0.16 -27.23
C CYS A 220 15.91 -0.82 -28.54
N LEU A 221 14.94 -1.20 -29.38
CA LEU A 221 15.16 -1.60 -30.76
C LEU A 221 14.82 -0.43 -31.69
N THR A 222 15.56 -0.29 -32.78
CA THR A 222 15.35 0.78 -33.77
C THR A 222 15.43 0.28 -35.21
N GLY A 223 14.74 0.97 -36.11
CA GLY A 223 14.81 0.77 -37.55
C GLY A 223 14.50 -0.68 -37.97
N PRO A 224 15.32 -1.31 -38.84
CA PRO A 224 15.04 -2.65 -39.35
C PRO A 224 14.88 -3.73 -38.27
N GLN A 225 15.56 -3.59 -37.14
CA GLN A 225 15.44 -4.53 -36.02
C GLN A 225 14.07 -4.42 -35.34
N ALA A 226 13.57 -3.20 -35.17
CA ALA A 226 12.22 -2.98 -34.64
C ALA A 226 11.16 -3.54 -35.60
N ASP A 227 11.31 -3.32 -36.90
CA ASP A 227 10.40 -3.83 -37.94
C ASP A 227 10.32 -5.36 -37.97
N GLU A 228 11.46 -6.04 -37.87
CA GLU A 228 11.53 -7.49 -37.82
C GLU A 228 10.88 -8.03 -36.54
N PHE A 229 11.15 -7.38 -35.41
CA PHE A 229 10.58 -7.77 -34.12
C PHE A 229 9.05 -7.60 -34.08
N LEU A 230 8.53 -6.51 -34.65
CA LEU A 230 7.09 -6.27 -34.84
C LEU A 230 6.41 -7.36 -35.69
N LYS A 231 7.09 -7.84 -36.73
CA LYS A 231 6.56 -8.94 -37.57
C LYS A 231 6.59 -10.28 -36.86
N GLN A 232 7.56 -10.50 -35.98
CA GLN A 232 7.71 -11.76 -35.24
C GLN A 232 6.70 -11.90 -34.09
N TYR A 233 6.40 -10.79 -33.40
CA TYR A 233 5.53 -10.77 -32.21
C TYR A 233 4.42 -9.70 -32.29
N PRO A 234 3.61 -9.67 -33.37
CA PRO A 234 2.68 -8.56 -33.61
C PRO A 234 1.63 -8.44 -32.51
N ASP A 235 1.03 -9.56 -32.10
CA ASP A 235 -0.04 -9.58 -31.09
C ASP A 235 0.49 -9.31 -29.67
N GLU A 236 1.69 -9.81 -29.35
CA GLU A 236 2.32 -9.57 -28.05
C GLU A 236 2.77 -8.13 -27.91
N ILE A 237 3.38 -7.55 -28.96
CA ILE A 237 3.81 -6.13 -28.94
C ILE A 237 2.59 -5.21 -28.85
N ASP A 238 1.51 -5.47 -29.59
CA ASP A 238 0.28 -4.68 -29.51
C ASP A 238 -0.33 -4.73 -28.10
N ARG A 239 -0.43 -5.92 -27.50
CA ARG A 239 -0.93 -6.07 -26.12
C ARG A 239 -0.02 -5.40 -25.11
N LEU A 240 1.28 -5.64 -25.17
CA LEU A 240 2.25 -5.05 -24.24
C LEU A 240 2.31 -3.52 -24.38
N SER A 241 2.13 -2.97 -25.58
CA SER A 241 1.99 -1.54 -25.83
C SER A 241 0.67 -1.00 -25.24
N THR A 242 -0.45 -1.69 -25.48
CA THR A 242 -1.77 -1.36 -24.93
C THR A 242 -1.74 -1.24 -23.41
N TYR A 243 -1.06 -2.18 -22.74
CA TYR A 243 -0.90 -2.19 -21.29
C TYR A 243 0.28 -1.36 -20.77
N GLN A 244 0.87 -0.50 -21.62
CA GLN A 244 1.92 0.45 -21.24
C GLN A 244 3.18 -0.22 -20.65
N LEU A 245 3.48 -1.43 -21.11
CA LEU A 245 4.70 -2.16 -20.78
C LEU A 245 5.81 -1.91 -21.81
N LEU A 246 5.40 -1.60 -23.05
CA LEU A 246 6.26 -1.12 -24.12
C LEU A 246 5.86 0.29 -24.54
N GLU A 247 6.78 0.98 -25.18
CA GLU A 247 6.56 2.19 -25.96
C GLU A 247 6.93 1.85 -27.41
N VAL A 248 5.97 2.02 -28.31
CA VAL A 248 6.13 1.72 -29.74
C VAL A 248 5.88 3.01 -30.50
N GLU A 249 6.91 3.47 -31.21
CA GLU A 249 6.87 4.57 -32.16
C GLU A 249 7.20 4.01 -33.56
N GLU A 250 7.04 4.80 -34.64
CA GLU A 250 7.06 4.32 -36.03
C GLU A 250 8.23 3.38 -36.36
N ASP A 251 9.42 3.62 -35.80
CA ASP A 251 10.63 2.84 -36.04
C ASP A 251 11.30 2.36 -34.74
N THR A 252 10.63 2.45 -33.60
CA THR A 252 11.27 2.29 -32.29
C THR A 252 10.40 1.47 -31.34
N ILE A 253 11.00 0.47 -30.67
CA ILE A 253 10.36 -0.30 -29.59
C ILE A 253 11.21 -0.17 -28.35
N ARG A 254 10.63 0.35 -27.28
CA ARG A 254 11.32 0.54 -25.99
C ARG A 254 10.56 -0.13 -24.87
N ILE A 255 11.30 -0.87 -24.03
CA ILE A 255 10.73 -1.41 -22.80
C ILE A 255 10.61 -0.30 -21.74
N ARG A 256 9.42 -0.16 -21.16
CA ARG A 256 9.17 0.82 -20.08
C ARG A 256 9.74 0.32 -18.75
N SER A 257 9.97 1.25 -17.82
CA SER A 257 10.47 0.94 -16.47
C SER A 257 9.57 -0.05 -15.72
N LEU A 258 8.25 0.06 -15.89
CA LEU A 258 7.27 -0.84 -15.28
C LEU A 258 7.49 -2.30 -15.70
N ALA A 259 7.71 -2.56 -16.99
CA ALA A 259 7.99 -3.89 -17.51
C ALA A 259 9.30 -4.47 -16.95
N ARG A 260 10.34 -3.64 -16.81
CA ARG A 260 11.61 -4.07 -16.19
C ARG A 260 11.42 -4.44 -14.71
N ALA A 261 10.69 -3.62 -13.97
CA ALA A 261 10.39 -3.90 -12.56
C ALA A 261 9.59 -5.21 -12.40
N PHE A 262 8.62 -5.44 -13.29
CA PHE A 262 7.87 -6.69 -13.36
C PHE A 262 8.79 -7.92 -13.55
N LEU A 263 9.70 -7.89 -14.54
CA LEU A 263 10.65 -8.98 -14.78
C LEU A 263 11.61 -9.21 -13.59
N GLN A 264 12.10 -8.13 -12.96
CA GLN A 264 12.94 -8.24 -11.77
C GLN A 264 12.19 -8.89 -10.60
N GLY A 265 10.90 -8.60 -10.44
CA GLY A 265 10.04 -9.24 -9.46
C GLY A 265 9.90 -10.75 -9.70
N LEU A 266 9.70 -11.16 -10.95
CA LEU A 266 9.62 -12.58 -11.32
C LEU A 266 10.92 -13.33 -11.02
N ASN A 267 12.07 -12.79 -11.41
CA ASN A 267 13.38 -13.44 -11.23
C ASN A 267 13.80 -13.58 -9.76
N ARG A 268 13.28 -12.75 -8.85
CA ARG A 268 13.52 -12.87 -7.40
C ARG A 268 12.63 -13.89 -6.71
N SER A 269 11.59 -14.39 -7.37
CA SER A 269 10.66 -15.37 -6.81
C SER A 269 11.04 -16.83 -7.09
N THR A 270 12.02 -17.05 -7.97
CA THR A 270 12.51 -18.37 -8.43
C THR A 270 13.89 -18.74 -7.88
N GLY A 271 14.50 -17.92 -7.02
CA GLY A 271 15.75 -18.20 -6.31
C GLY A 271 15.56 -18.11 -4.80
#